data_AF-A0A424XWZ1-F1
#
_entry.id   AF-A0A424XWZ1-F1
#
_cell.length_a   1.000
_cell.length_b   1.000
_cell.length_c   1.000
_cell.angle_alpha   90.00
_cell.angle_beta   90.00
_cell.angle_gamma   90.00
#
_symmetry.space_group_name_H-M   'P 1'
#
loop_
_entity.id
_entity.type
_entity.pdbx_description
1 polymer ?
#
loop_
_entity_poly.entity_id
_entity_poly.type
_entity_poly.pdbx_seq_one_letter_code
_entity_poly.pdbx_strand_id
1 'polypeptide(L)'
;MDALNLLGYLLIFLLVAISNAFVYSRMRDWRFVRIKELNQEIAQVEEDYKNLTHEVREAQSRENKLKAELLEMKKTALREDSIKENDNSSPEEKAKTTLDVLREMKVLDDEKMAKASNYLERSDNAGLKVEDVLVLLGLITADQLKKAQKKSGGGN
;
A
#
# COMPACT_ATOMS: atom_id res chain seq x y z
N MET A 1 28.21 80.13 -12.00
CA MET A 1 27.51 79.09 -12.77
C MET A 1 26.25 79.72 -13.34
N ASP A 2 26.04 79.66 -14.65
CA ASP A 2 24.89 80.27 -15.30
C ASP A 2 23.59 79.55 -14.92
N ALA A 3 22.54 80.31 -14.61
CA ALA A 3 21.24 79.80 -14.19
C ALA A 3 20.61 78.83 -15.20
N LEU A 4 20.95 78.97 -16.49
CA LEU A 4 20.54 78.07 -17.56
C LEU A 4 21.10 76.65 -17.40
N ASN A 5 22.34 76.52 -16.93
CA ASN A 5 22.95 75.20 -16.69
C ASN A 5 22.28 74.51 -15.50
N LEU A 6 21.98 75.27 -14.44
CA LEU A 6 21.25 74.75 -13.28
C LEU A 6 19.85 74.24 -13.67
N LEU A 7 19.13 75.00 -14.51
CA LEU A 7 17.81 74.61 -15.02
C LEU A 7 17.89 73.31 -15.83
N GLY A 8 18.92 73.16 -16.68
CA GLY A 8 19.15 71.95 -17.46
C GLY A 8 19.36 70.71 -16.60
N TYR A 9 20.19 70.80 -15.56
CA TYR A 9 20.39 69.71 -14.60
C TYR A 9 19.11 69.34 -13.85
N LEU A 10 18.32 70.34 -13.46
CA LEU A 10 17.05 70.14 -12.75
C LEU A 10 16.03 69.38 -13.63
N LEU A 11 16.01 69.69 -14.93
CA LEU A 11 15.13 69.05 -15.90
C LEU A 11 15.53 67.59 -16.17
N ILE A 12 16.83 67.32 -16.25
CA ILE A 12 17.35 65.93 -16.34
C ILE A 12 16.97 65.14 -15.08
N PHE A 13 17.15 65.73 -13.89
CA PHE A 13 16.82 65.07 -12.64
C PHE A 13 15.32 64.75 -12.54
N LEU A 14 14.47 65.67 -13.00
CA LEU A 14 13.03 65.47 -13.06
C LEU A 14 12.65 64.32 -14.00
N LEU A 15 13.25 64.26 -15.19
CA LEU A 15 13.00 63.16 -16.15
C LEU A 15 13.41 61.81 -15.56
N VAL A 16 14.58 61.72 -14.94
CA VAL A 16 15.04 60.48 -14.28
C VAL A 16 14.11 60.07 -13.15
N ALA A 17 13.65 61.03 -12.34
CA ALA A 17 12.71 60.75 -11.25
C ALA A 17 11.36 60.21 -11.76
N ILE A 18 10.81 60.80 -12.83
CA ILE A 18 9.57 60.34 -13.45
C ILE A 18 9.74 58.95 -14.05
N SER A 19 10.83 58.70 -14.78
CA SER A 19 11.11 57.38 -15.35
C SER A 19 11.25 56.32 -14.26
N ASN A 20 11.94 56.64 -13.17
CA ASN A 20 12.11 55.71 -12.05
C ASN A 20 10.77 55.41 -11.36
N ALA A 21 9.94 56.44 -11.12
CA ALA A 21 8.61 56.26 -10.55
C ALA A 21 7.70 55.40 -11.45
N PHE A 22 7.78 55.59 -12.77
CA PHE A 22 7.02 54.80 -13.74
C PHE A 22 7.45 53.32 -13.74
N VAL A 23 8.76 53.06 -13.78
CA VAL A 23 9.31 51.68 -13.72
C VAL A 23 8.92 51.01 -12.40
N TYR A 24 9.04 51.73 -11.28
CA TYR A 24 8.68 51.20 -9.97
C TYR A 24 7.18 50.84 -9.89
N SER A 25 6.30 51.69 -10.40
CA SER A 25 4.86 51.40 -10.46
C SER A 25 4.58 50.16 -11.30
N ARG A 26 5.15 50.07 -12.51
CA ARG A 26 4.96 48.94 -13.42
C ARG A 26 5.45 47.63 -12.79
N MET A 27 6.60 47.66 -12.12
CA MET A 27 7.18 46.50 -11.46
C MET A 27 6.33 46.04 -10.27
N ARG A 28 5.75 46.99 -9.51
CA ARG A 28 4.83 46.69 -8.41
C ARG A 28 3.55 46.03 -8.91
N ASP A 29 2.95 46.55 -9.98
CA ASP A 29 1.74 45.97 -10.57
C ASP A 29 1.99 44.55 -11.07
N TRP A 30 3.12 44.34 -11.78
CA TRP A 30 3.48 43.02 -12.27
C TRP A 30 3.71 42.01 -11.13
N ARG A 31 4.41 42.42 -10.07
CA ARG A 31 4.58 41.59 -8.88
C ARG A 31 3.25 41.23 -8.23
N PHE A 32 2.34 42.19 -8.09
CA PHE A 32 1.04 41.95 -7.49
C PHE A 32 0.21 40.95 -8.30
N VAL A 33 0.15 41.13 -9.62
CA VAL A 33 -0.52 40.18 -10.52
C VAL A 33 0.11 38.79 -10.41
N ARG A 34 1.45 38.70 -10.45
CA ARG A 34 2.14 37.42 -10.40
C ARG A 34 1.95 36.69 -9.08
N ILE A 35 1.96 37.41 -7.96
CA ILE A 35 1.68 36.83 -6.63
C ILE A 35 0.24 36.34 -6.58
N LYS A 36 -0.71 37.08 -7.14
CA LYS A 36 -2.12 36.67 -7.19
C LYS A 36 -2.31 35.40 -8.01
N GLU A 37 -1.69 35.31 -9.19
CA GLU A 37 -1.69 34.10 -10.03
C GLU A 37 -1.12 32.90 -9.28
N LEU A 38 0.06 33.04 -8.66
CA LEU A 38 0.69 31.96 -7.90
C LEU A 38 -0.17 31.50 -6.72
N ASN A 39 -0.82 32.42 -6.01
CA ASN A 39 -1.72 32.06 -4.93
C ASN A 39 -2.97 31.31 -5.43
N GLN A 40 -3.47 31.65 -6.63
CA GLN A 40 -4.58 30.91 -7.25
C GLN A 40 -4.13 29.51 -7.68
N GLU A 41 -2.95 29.37 -8.29
CA GLU A 41 -2.38 28.07 -8.65
C GLU A 41 -2.18 27.20 -7.41
N ILE A 42 -1.64 27.74 -6.32
CA ILE A 42 -1.47 27.01 -5.06
C ILE A 42 -2.81 26.54 -4.50
N ALA A 43 -3.81 27.41 -4.47
CA ALA A 43 -5.14 27.06 -3.98
C ALA A 43 -5.79 25.95 -4.83
N GLN A 44 -5.64 26.04 -6.15
CA GLN A 44 -6.15 25.02 -7.07
C GLN A 44 -5.45 23.67 -6.88
N VAL A 45 -4.12 23.67 -6.77
CA VAL A 45 -3.36 22.44 -6.50
C VAL A 45 -3.73 21.82 -5.14
N GLU A 46 -3.99 22.64 -4.13
CA GLU A 46 -4.45 22.15 -2.82
C GLU A 46 -5.84 21.51 -2.91
N GLU A 47 -6.74 22.09 -3.69
CA GLU A 47 -8.07 21.54 -3.96
C GLU A 47 -7.98 20.22 -4.73
N ASP A 48 -7.17 20.18 -5.80
CA ASP A 48 -6.93 18.97 -6.59
C ASP A 48 -6.33 17.85 -5.73
N TYR A 49 -5.38 18.19 -4.84
CA TYR A 49 -4.81 17.22 -3.90
C TYR A 49 -5.86 16.67 -2.92
N LYS A 50 -6.74 17.53 -2.39
CA LYS A 50 -7.82 17.09 -1.50
C LYS A 50 -8.80 16.17 -2.22
N ASN A 51 -9.18 16.52 -3.45
CA ASN A 51 -10.06 15.72 -4.28
C ASN A 51 -9.44 14.35 -4.58
N LEU A 52 -8.18 14.33 -5.01
CA LEU A 52 -7.46 13.09 -5.29
C LEU A 52 -7.31 12.22 -4.04
N THR A 53 -7.03 12.82 -2.89
CA THR A 53 -6.95 12.09 -1.61
C THR A 53 -8.30 11.45 -1.24
N HIS A 54 -9.41 12.15 -1.51
CA HIS A 54 -10.75 11.62 -1.30
C HIS A 54 -11.03 10.44 -2.24
N GLU A 55 -10.72 10.58 -3.53
CA GLU A 55 -10.88 9.52 -4.53
C GLU A 55 -10.06 8.27 -4.18
N VAL A 56 -8.81 8.44 -3.74
CA VAL A 56 -7.96 7.33 -3.29
C VAL A 56 -8.58 6.64 -2.08
N ARG A 57 -9.10 7.40 -1.11
CA ARG A 57 -9.75 6.84 0.08
C ARG A 57 -11.03 6.07 -0.28
N GLU A 58 -11.82 6.59 -1.21
CA GLU A 58 -12.98 5.86 -1.73
C GLU A 58 -12.57 4.58 -2.46
N ALA A 59 -11.56 4.64 -3.31
CA ALA A 59 -11.05 3.49 -4.04
C ALA A 59 -10.55 2.39 -3.10
N GLN A 60 -9.77 2.76 -2.07
CA GLN A 60 -9.32 1.84 -1.02
C GLN A 60 -10.49 1.24 -0.23
N SER A 61 -11.52 2.03 0.07
CA SER A 61 -12.73 1.53 0.74
C SER A 61 -13.46 0.51 -0.13
N ARG A 62 -13.61 0.78 -1.44
CA ARG A 62 -14.20 -0.17 -2.39
C ARG A 62 -13.36 -1.44 -2.54
N GLU A 63 -12.04 -1.32 -2.60
CA GLU A 63 -11.13 -2.47 -2.66
C GLU A 63 -11.28 -3.35 -1.40
N ASN A 64 -11.35 -2.74 -0.22
CA ASN A 64 -11.55 -3.47 1.03
C ASN A 64 -12.91 -4.17 1.10
N LYS A 65 -13.98 -3.51 0.60
CA LYS A 65 -15.30 -4.14 0.48
C LYS A 65 -15.27 -5.34 -0.47
N LEU A 66 -14.68 -5.19 -1.65
CA LEU A 66 -14.54 -6.28 -2.62
C LEU A 66 -13.69 -7.43 -2.06
N LYS A 67 -12.61 -7.15 -1.33
CA LYS A 67 -11.82 -8.17 -0.63
C LYS A 67 -12.65 -8.90 0.43
N ALA A 68 -13.48 -8.19 1.19
CA ALA A 68 -14.37 -8.80 2.18
C ALA A 68 -15.43 -9.67 1.50
N GLU A 69 -16.07 -9.20 0.43
CA GLU A 69 -17.04 -9.97 -0.37
C GLU A 69 -16.39 -11.22 -0.97
N LEU A 70 -15.17 -11.13 -1.50
CA LEU A 70 -14.42 -12.29 -2.00
C LEU A 70 -14.10 -13.30 -0.89
N LEU A 71 -13.76 -12.83 0.32
CA LEU A 71 -13.55 -13.71 1.46
C LEU A 71 -14.84 -14.39 1.91
N GLU A 72 -15.96 -13.68 1.92
CA GLU A 72 -17.27 -14.26 2.22
C GLU A 72 -17.69 -15.29 1.17
N MET A 73 -17.56 -14.97 -0.13
CA MET A 73 -17.84 -15.92 -1.22
C MET A 73 -16.94 -17.16 -1.15
N LYS A 74 -15.65 -16.98 -0.83
CA LYS A 74 -14.73 -18.12 -0.64
C LYS A 74 -15.16 -18.98 0.55
N LYS A 75 -15.61 -18.37 1.64
CA LYS A 75 -16.10 -19.08 2.83
C LYS A 75 -17.44 -19.80 2.57
N THR A 76 -18.32 -19.22 1.76
CA THR A 76 -19.59 -19.86 1.36
C THR A 76 -19.35 -21.00 0.38
N ALA A 77 -18.45 -20.83 -0.61
CA ALA A 77 -18.07 -21.90 -1.53
C ALA A 77 -17.45 -23.10 -0.79
N LEU A 78 -16.53 -22.86 0.16
CA LEU A 78 -15.98 -23.91 1.01
C LEU A 78 -17.06 -24.61 1.87
N ARG A 79 -18.11 -23.89 2.26
CA ARG A 79 -19.25 -24.48 2.99
C ARG A 79 -20.16 -25.30 2.08
N GLU A 80 -20.48 -24.83 0.88
CA GLU A 80 -21.27 -25.59 -0.09
C GLU A 80 -20.55 -26.85 -0.57
N ASP A 81 -19.23 -26.77 -0.77
CA ASP A 81 -18.41 -27.95 -1.09
C ASP A 81 -18.39 -28.94 0.08
N SER A 82 -18.31 -28.46 1.33
CA SER A 82 -18.43 -29.34 2.52
C SER A 82 -19.82 -29.94 2.72
N ILE A 83 -20.88 -29.32 2.19
CA ILE A 83 -22.25 -29.86 2.23
C ILE A 83 -22.44 -30.88 1.10
N LYS A 84 -21.84 -30.68 -0.07
CA LYS A 84 -21.86 -31.65 -1.19
C LYS A 84 -20.95 -32.86 -0.94
N GLU A 85 -19.87 -32.73 -0.17
CA GLU A 85 -19.07 -33.87 0.27
C GLU A 85 -19.76 -34.71 1.36
N ASN A 86 -20.66 -34.12 2.16
CA ASN A 86 -21.39 -34.85 3.21
C ASN A 86 -22.58 -35.68 2.70
N ASP A 87 -23.05 -35.46 1.47
CA ASP A 87 -24.14 -36.27 0.86
C ASP A 87 -23.61 -37.47 0.05
N ASN A 88 -22.29 -37.66 -0.04
CA ASN A 88 -21.64 -38.72 -0.82
C ASN A 88 -20.56 -39.50 -0.04
N SER A 89 -20.61 -39.54 1.29
CA SER A 89 -19.65 -40.32 2.08
C SER A 89 -20.10 -41.77 2.30
N SER A 90 -19.74 -42.62 1.34
CA SER A 90 -19.44 -44.06 1.56
C SER A 90 -18.13 -44.20 2.35
N PRO A 91 -17.85 -45.31 3.04
CA PRO A 91 -17.16 -45.31 4.33
C PRO A 91 -15.63 -45.20 4.25
N GLU A 92 -15.08 -44.47 5.23
CA GLU A 92 -13.76 -44.59 5.86
C GLU A 92 -12.59 -45.15 5.02
N GLU A 93 -11.80 -44.24 4.46
CA GLU A 93 -10.34 -44.38 4.47
C GLU A 93 -9.73 -43.13 5.12
N LYS A 94 -9.10 -43.32 6.27
CA LYS A 94 -8.42 -42.26 7.04
C LYS A 94 -7.32 -41.63 6.19
N ALA A 95 -7.61 -40.49 5.58
CA ALA A 95 -6.61 -39.68 4.90
C ALA A 95 -5.51 -39.29 5.90
N LYS A 96 -4.27 -39.71 5.65
CA LYS A 96 -3.12 -39.34 6.48
C LYS A 96 -2.86 -37.84 6.37
N THR A 97 -2.73 -37.16 7.50
CA THR A 97 -2.46 -35.71 7.55
C THR A 97 -1.05 -35.44 6.98
N THR A 98 -0.83 -34.28 6.36
CA THR A 98 0.49 -33.89 5.82
C THR A 98 1.61 -33.99 6.88
N LEU A 99 1.28 -33.71 8.14
CA LEU A 99 2.18 -33.86 9.28
C LEU A 99 2.55 -35.34 9.58
N ASP A 100 1.59 -36.26 9.43
CA ASP A 100 1.82 -37.70 9.61
C ASP A 100 2.77 -38.24 8.53
N VAL A 101 2.61 -37.78 7.29
CA VAL A 101 3.51 -38.12 6.18
C VAL A 101 4.91 -37.54 6.40
N LEU A 102 5.04 -36.32 6.92
CA LEU A 102 6.35 -35.71 7.22
C LEU A 102 7.09 -36.42 8.37
N ARG A 103 6.33 -36.95 9.35
CA ARG A 103 6.86 -37.79 10.44
C ARG A 103 7.28 -39.17 9.93
N GLU A 104 6.50 -39.80 9.06
CA GLU A 104 6.85 -41.08 8.41
C GLU A 104 8.09 -40.95 7.50
N MET A 105 8.30 -39.79 6.88
CA MET A 105 9.49 -39.52 6.06
C MET A 105 10.75 -39.20 6.89
N LYS A 106 10.68 -39.27 8.24
CA LYS A 106 11.76 -38.90 9.18
C LYS A 106 12.33 -37.49 8.99
N VAL A 107 11.57 -36.59 8.35
CA VAL A 107 11.99 -35.20 8.12
C VAL A 107 11.61 -34.33 9.32
N LEU A 108 10.48 -34.66 9.94
CA LEU A 108 9.91 -34.00 11.10
C LEU A 108 10.23 -34.80 12.37
N ASP A 109 10.80 -34.11 13.35
CA ASP A 109 11.11 -34.64 14.68
C ASP A 109 10.34 -33.83 15.74
N ASP A 110 10.11 -34.40 16.92
CA ASP A 110 9.28 -33.78 17.95
C ASP A 110 9.88 -32.45 18.43
N GLU A 111 11.21 -32.30 18.39
CA GLU A 111 11.91 -31.04 18.66
C GLU A 111 11.60 -29.94 17.63
N LYS A 112 11.43 -30.31 16.34
CA LYS A 112 11.13 -29.36 15.26
C LYS A 112 9.68 -28.89 15.34
N MET A 113 8.77 -29.78 15.73
CA MET A 113 7.38 -29.43 16.02
C MET A 113 7.29 -28.46 17.20
N ALA A 114 8.00 -28.73 18.30
CA ALA A 114 8.00 -27.84 19.46
C ALA A 114 8.52 -26.43 19.12
N LYS A 115 9.54 -26.33 18.25
CA LYS A 115 10.06 -25.04 17.77
C LYS A 115 9.05 -24.28 16.91
N ALA A 116 8.35 -24.97 16.01
CA ALA A 116 7.31 -24.36 15.19
C ALA A 116 6.10 -23.90 16.02
N SER A 117 5.65 -24.70 16.99
CA SER A 117 4.57 -24.33 17.90
C SER A 117 4.93 -23.14 18.79
N ASN A 118 6.14 -23.11 19.36
CA ASN A 118 6.61 -21.99 20.18
C ASN A 118 6.71 -20.69 19.36
N TYR A 119 7.09 -20.78 18.08
CA TYR A 119 7.08 -19.62 17.19
C TYR A 119 5.65 -19.10 16.92
N LEU A 120 4.67 -19.99 16.75
CA LEU A 120 3.27 -19.62 16.60
C LEU A 120 2.67 -19.01 17.87
N GLU A 121 3.03 -19.52 19.05
CA GLU A 121 2.54 -19.00 20.33
C GLU A 121 3.13 -17.63 20.67
N ARG A 122 4.37 -17.35 20.24
CA ARG A 122 5.06 -16.08 20.51
C ARG A 122 4.81 -14.99 19.48
N SER A 123 4.34 -15.36 18.29
CA SER A 123 4.11 -14.42 17.20
C SER A 123 2.61 -14.17 17.03
N ASP A 124 2.22 -12.90 16.89
CA ASP A 124 0.83 -12.46 16.73
C ASP A 124 0.31 -12.75 15.29
N ASN A 125 0.65 -13.92 14.75
CA ASN A 125 0.42 -14.32 13.36
C ASN A 125 -0.84 -15.20 13.27
N ALA A 126 -2.01 -14.58 13.38
CA ALA A 126 -3.32 -15.24 13.41
C ALA A 126 -3.75 -15.99 12.11
N GLY A 127 -2.82 -16.27 11.19
CA GLY A 127 -3.10 -16.92 9.92
C GLY A 127 -2.02 -17.87 9.40
N LEU A 128 -0.91 -18.07 10.13
CA LEU A 128 0.13 -19.03 9.72
C LEU A 128 -0.21 -20.44 10.20
N LYS A 129 -0.19 -21.41 9.29
CA LYS A 129 -0.30 -22.84 9.64
C LYS A 129 1.05 -23.39 10.09
N VAL A 130 1.04 -24.46 10.87
CA VAL A 130 2.26 -25.10 11.41
C VAL A 130 3.20 -25.55 10.29
N GLU A 131 2.66 -26.02 9.16
CA GLU A 131 3.42 -26.42 7.99
C GLU A 131 4.19 -25.26 7.36
N ASP A 132 3.57 -24.07 7.29
CA ASP A 132 4.20 -22.88 6.73
C ASP A 132 5.31 -22.37 7.64
N VAL A 133 5.13 -22.49 8.96
CA VAL A 133 6.14 -22.13 9.96
C VAL A 133 7.33 -23.09 9.93
N LEU A 134 7.10 -24.38 9.69
CA LEU A 134 8.17 -25.36 9.52
C LEU A 134 9.07 -25.04 8.31
N VAL A 135 8.50 -24.48 7.24
CA VAL A 135 9.27 -23.99 6.08
C VAL A 135 9.94 -22.65 6.39
N LEU A 136 9.22 -21.72 7.05
CA LEU A 136 9.72 -20.40 7.41
C LEU A 136 10.95 -20.47 8.33
N LEU A 137 10.94 -21.39 9.29
CA LEU A 137 12.05 -21.64 10.21
C LEU A 137 13.18 -22.48 9.57
N GLY A 138 13.06 -22.87 8.30
CA GLY A 138 14.04 -23.70 7.60
C GLY A 138 14.18 -25.11 8.17
N LEU A 139 13.20 -25.57 8.97
CA LEU A 139 13.21 -26.89 9.59
C LEU A 139 12.89 -28.01 8.59
N ILE A 140 12.17 -27.65 7.52
CA ILE A 140 11.77 -28.47 6.38
C ILE A 140 11.94 -27.65 5.09
N THR A 141 12.34 -28.30 3.99
CA THR A 141 12.42 -27.63 2.67
C THR A 141 11.05 -27.59 1.98
N ALA A 142 10.82 -26.56 1.16
CA ALA A 142 9.57 -26.42 0.39
C ALA A 142 9.27 -27.64 -0.50
N ASP A 143 10.31 -28.33 -0.99
CA ASP A 143 10.17 -29.55 -1.79
C ASP A 143 9.70 -30.75 -0.97
N GLN A 144 10.12 -30.86 0.29
CA GLN A 144 9.65 -31.89 1.21
C GLN A 144 8.18 -31.67 1.59
N LEU A 145 7.77 -30.42 1.81
CA LEU A 145 6.37 -30.08 2.06
C LEU A 145 5.49 -30.39 0.84
N LYS A 146 5.90 -30.01 -0.37
CA LYS A 146 5.19 -30.36 -1.61
C LYS A 146 5.07 -31.87 -1.83
N LYS A 147 6.12 -32.64 -1.51
CA LYS A 147 6.09 -34.11 -1.58
C LYS A 147 5.12 -34.71 -0.56
N ALA A 148 5.05 -34.16 0.64
CA ALA A 148 4.11 -34.60 1.67
C ALA A 148 2.67 -34.26 1.30
N GLN A 149 2.40 -33.06 0.76
CA GLN A 149 1.07 -32.66 0.29
C GLN A 149 0.56 -33.55 -0.85
N LYS A 150 1.43 -33.89 -1.82
CA LYS A 150 1.09 -34.84 -2.91
C LYS A 150 0.78 -36.25 -2.41
N LYS A 151 1.42 -36.69 -1.33
CA LYS A 151 1.21 -38.02 -0.72
C LYS A 151 0.03 -38.07 0.25
N SER A 152 -0.32 -36.93 0.85
CA SER A 152 -1.45 -36.77 1.78
C SER A 152 -2.80 -36.63 1.05
N GLY A 153 -2.80 -36.53 -0.29
CA GLY A 153 -4.02 -36.43 -1.10
C GLY A 153 -4.55 -35.01 -1.28
N GLY A 154 -3.84 -33.98 -0.79
CA GLY A 154 -4.26 -32.57 -0.87
C GLY A 154 -3.85 -31.86 -2.18
N GLY A 155 -3.71 -32.59 -3.29
CA GLY A 155 -3.26 -32.05 -4.56
C GLY A 155 -4.39 -31.73 -5.52
N ASN A 156 -5.03 -30.56 -5.34
CA ASN A 156 -5.66 -29.78 -6.41
C ASN A 156 -5.44 -28.29 -6.13
#